data_AF-A0A1V6Q662-F1
#
_entry.id   AF-A0A1V6Q662-F1
#
_cell.length_a   1.000
_cell.length_b   1.000
_cell.length_c   1.000
_cell.angle_alpha   90.00
_cell.angle_beta   90.00
_cell.angle_gamma   90.00
#
_symmetry.space_group_name_H-M   'P 1'
#
loop_
_entity.id
_entity.type
_entity.pdbx_description
1 polymer ?
#
loop_
_entity_poly.entity_id
_entity_poly.type
_entity_poly.pdbx_seq_one_letter_code
_entity_poly.pdbx_strand_id
1 'polypeptide(L)'
;MSTPKYFTRLLGTKVTVDEWPPPSTGAAKETWEMTEMTKEVFAPVHASSTVKGMPPALAIGTFKCRSSANDKRLAIMRVYKQIPFAGSEYYDPEDRKNQAVAPYEPKELTALKAFKTAGCHAVPELLGYQLAKQNMMANVPEGCLMYLVWQKVPGESLDEEDFWAAPLATRDLIRAQFRSIYQSLIDASLYVPMSCGTTKIIYDWKTNHMNISGFLQVIKLEATEEWTDTLFVIFGLVSASKTEERYFRIRATDTYHDKNGRRW
;
A
#
# COMPACT_ATOMS: atom_id res chain seq x y z
N MET A 1 7.93 -12.96 24.21
CA MET A 1 9.05 -12.11 23.72
C MET A 1 8.45 -11.00 22.88
N SER A 2 8.88 -9.75 23.05
CA SER A 2 8.40 -8.62 22.22
C SER A 2 8.87 -8.80 20.78
N THR A 3 8.01 -8.56 19.80
CA THR A 3 8.41 -8.52 18.38
C THR A 3 9.47 -7.43 18.19
N PRO A 4 10.63 -7.73 17.58
CA PRO A 4 11.64 -6.71 17.30
C PRO A 4 11.05 -5.65 16.36
N LYS A 5 11.22 -4.37 16.71
CA LYS A 5 10.83 -3.25 15.85
C LYS A 5 12.04 -2.78 15.05
N TYR A 6 11.96 -2.85 13.73
CA TYR A 6 13.10 -2.60 12.83
C TYR A 6 13.22 -1.13 12.39
N PHE A 7 12.22 -0.31 12.73
CA PHE A 7 12.08 1.07 12.27
C PHE A 7 11.97 2.14 13.37
N THR A 8 12.26 1.79 14.63
CA THR A 8 12.10 2.69 15.81
C THR A 8 12.90 4.00 15.78
N ARG A 9 13.85 4.15 14.86
CA ARG A 9 14.75 5.30 14.77
C ARG A 9 14.74 5.99 13.40
N LEU A 10 13.71 5.77 12.58
CA LEU A 10 13.66 6.38 11.24
C LEU A 10 12.97 7.75 11.18
N LEU A 11 12.25 8.17 12.22
CA LEU A 11 11.61 9.49 12.23
C LEU A 11 12.66 10.61 12.18
N GLY A 12 12.44 11.61 11.33
CA GLY A 12 13.39 12.68 11.01
C GLY A 12 14.47 12.28 10.00
N THR A 13 14.56 11.00 9.61
CA THR A 13 15.49 10.56 8.56
C THR A 13 15.09 11.15 7.22
N LYS A 14 16.07 11.71 6.51
CA LYS A 14 15.93 12.21 5.15
C LYS A 14 16.42 11.17 4.15
N VAL A 15 15.61 10.89 3.14
CA VAL A 15 15.94 9.95 2.07
C VAL A 15 15.78 10.65 0.73
N THR A 16 16.82 10.58 -0.08
CA THR A 16 16.77 11.04 -1.47
C THR A 16 16.39 9.87 -2.37
N VAL A 17 15.38 10.07 -3.22
CA VAL A 17 14.93 9.09 -4.21
C VAL A 17 15.02 9.65 -5.61
N ASP A 18 15.21 8.78 -6.59
CA ASP A 18 15.13 9.13 -8.00
C ASP A 18 13.65 9.33 -8.39
N GLU A 19 13.33 10.45 -9.04
CA GLU A 19 11.98 10.72 -9.54
C GLU A 19 11.57 9.73 -10.63
N TRP A 20 10.27 9.40 -10.69
CA TRP A 20 9.73 8.52 -11.72
C TRP A 20 8.46 9.07 -12.38
N PRO A 21 8.37 9.10 -13.72
CA PRO A 21 9.41 8.71 -14.68
C PRO A 21 10.61 9.68 -14.64
N PRO A 22 11.81 9.24 -15.06
CA PRO A 22 12.96 10.13 -15.11
C PRO A 22 12.67 11.30 -16.05
N PRO A 23 13.03 12.54 -15.70
CA PRO A 23 12.83 13.67 -16.59
C PRO A 23 13.71 13.56 -17.84
N SER A 24 13.34 14.29 -18.88
CA SER A 24 14.06 14.34 -20.15
C SER A 24 15.48 14.90 -20.02
N THR A 25 15.77 15.66 -18.97
CA THR A 25 17.09 16.24 -18.68
C THR A 25 17.66 15.72 -17.36
N GLY A 26 18.20 14.49 -17.39
CA GLY A 26 18.92 13.88 -16.28
C GLY A 26 18.04 13.22 -15.22
N ALA A 27 18.66 12.75 -14.12
CA ALA A 27 17.94 12.18 -12.99
C ALA A 27 17.54 13.30 -12.02
N ALA A 28 16.26 13.70 -12.00
CA ALA A 28 15.76 14.51 -10.90
C ALA A 28 15.67 13.66 -9.64
N LYS A 29 16.12 14.24 -8.54
CA LYS A 29 16.16 13.61 -7.23
C LYS A 29 15.43 14.50 -6.25
N GLU A 30 14.58 13.90 -5.43
CA GLU A 30 13.87 14.61 -4.37
C GLU A 30 14.17 13.98 -3.01
N THR A 31 14.34 14.84 -2.00
CA THR A 31 14.63 14.41 -0.63
C THR A 31 13.40 14.53 0.25
N TRP A 32 13.05 13.43 0.91
CA TRP A 32 11.85 13.28 1.74
C TRP A 32 12.24 12.98 3.18
N GLU A 33 11.64 13.70 4.13
CA GLU A 33 11.80 13.45 5.56
C GLU A 33 10.64 12.60 6.07
N MET A 34 10.94 11.50 6.76
CA MET A 34 9.94 10.65 7.41
C MET A 34 9.45 11.32 8.70
N THR A 35 8.16 11.65 8.78
CA THR A 35 7.60 12.42 9.91
C THR A 35 6.79 11.57 10.87
N GLU A 36 6.15 10.51 10.40
CA GLU A 36 5.28 9.64 11.19
C GLU A 36 5.32 8.22 10.63
N MET A 37 5.38 7.20 11.49
CA MET A 37 5.23 5.80 11.08
C MET A 37 3.78 5.36 11.29
N THR A 38 3.13 4.89 10.23
CA THR A 38 1.71 4.50 10.27
C THR A 38 1.52 3.00 10.33
N LYS A 39 2.48 2.21 9.83
CA LYS A 39 2.38 0.75 9.81
C LYS A 39 3.76 0.10 9.79
N GLU A 40 3.88 -1.03 10.47
CA GLU A 40 5.02 -1.94 10.37
C GLU A 40 4.49 -3.37 10.17
N VAL A 41 5.00 -4.06 9.15
CA VAL A 41 4.64 -5.45 8.80
C VAL A 41 5.91 -6.27 8.66
N PHE A 42 5.85 -7.54 9.07
CA PHE A 42 6.96 -8.47 8.97
C PHE A 42 6.59 -9.65 8.07
N ALA A 43 7.52 -10.07 7.23
CA ALA A 43 7.48 -11.33 6.50
C ALA A 43 8.71 -12.14 6.90
N PRO A 44 8.70 -12.76 8.10
CA PRO A 44 9.85 -13.50 8.60
C PRO A 44 10.02 -14.80 7.80
N VAL A 45 11.28 -15.21 7.64
CA VAL A 45 11.66 -16.51 7.08
C VAL A 45 12.53 -17.22 8.12
N HIS A 46 12.20 -18.47 8.44
CA HIS A 46 12.96 -19.25 9.42
C HIS A 46 14.30 -19.72 8.84
N ALA A 47 15.36 -19.64 9.66
CA ALA A 47 16.70 -20.10 9.27
C ALA A 47 16.76 -21.61 8.98
N SER A 48 15.90 -22.42 9.58
CA SER A 48 15.79 -23.86 9.29
C SER A 48 15.15 -24.17 7.93
N SER A 49 14.59 -23.17 7.27
CA SER A 49 13.89 -23.31 6.00
C SER A 49 14.76 -22.88 4.81
N THR A 50 16.08 -22.87 4.94
CA THR A 50 17.06 -22.45 3.89
C THR A 50 16.99 -23.32 2.63
N VAL A 51 15.93 -23.12 1.84
CA VAL A 51 15.77 -23.64 0.50
C VAL A 51 16.17 -22.52 -0.46
N LYS A 52 17.05 -22.85 -1.40
CA LYS A 52 17.52 -21.94 -2.44
C LYS A 52 16.31 -21.37 -3.21
N GLY A 53 16.18 -20.04 -3.26
CA GLY A 53 15.09 -19.36 -3.97
C GLY A 53 13.93 -18.86 -3.10
N MET A 54 13.98 -19.02 -1.78
CA MET A 54 13.02 -18.35 -0.89
C MET A 54 13.17 -16.82 -0.91
N PRO A 55 12.07 -16.06 -0.81
CA PRO A 55 12.12 -14.62 -0.71
C PRO A 55 12.87 -14.17 0.55
N PRO A 56 13.49 -12.99 0.56
CA PRO A 56 14.18 -12.48 1.76
C PRO A 56 13.19 -12.30 2.92
N ALA A 57 13.68 -12.46 4.15
CA ALA A 57 12.95 -11.99 5.31
C ALA A 57 12.93 -10.45 5.31
N LEU A 58 11.74 -9.86 5.42
CA LEU A 58 11.57 -8.40 5.31
C LEU A 58 10.83 -7.81 6.50
N ALA A 59 11.26 -6.62 6.89
CA ALA A 59 10.43 -5.65 7.60
C ALA A 59 9.99 -4.57 6.61
N ILE A 60 8.71 -4.21 6.66
CA ILE A 60 8.10 -3.25 5.75
C ILE A 60 7.44 -2.15 6.58
N GLY A 61 8.01 -0.94 6.51
CA GLY A 61 7.53 0.24 7.23
C GLY A 61 6.81 1.19 6.29
N THR A 62 5.67 1.74 6.72
CA THR A 62 4.96 2.81 5.99
C THR A 62 5.01 4.09 6.81
N PHE A 63 5.38 5.19 6.16
CA PHE A 63 5.60 6.48 6.78
C PHE A 63 4.86 7.58 6.05
N LYS A 64 4.36 8.58 6.78
CA LYS A 64 4.09 9.90 6.20
C LYS A 64 5.40 10.64 6.04
N CYS A 65 5.51 11.40 4.97
CA CYS A 65 6.70 12.16 4.65
C CYS A 65 6.35 13.56 4.14
N ARG A 66 7.32 14.47 4.27
CA ARG A 66 7.28 15.80 3.67
C ARG A 66 8.51 16.02 2.80
N SER A 67 8.37 16.77 1.72
CA SER A 67 9.51 17.16 0.90
C SER A 67 10.42 18.10 1.69
N SER A 68 11.72 17.89 1.60
CA SER A 68 12.73 18.79 2.19
C SER A 68 12.83 20.12 1.44
N ALA A 69 12.36 20.17 0.19
CA ALA A 69 12.34 21.40 -0.62
C ALA A 69 11.05 22.21 -0.43
N ASN A 70 9.93 21.53 -0.12
CA ASN A 70 8.63 22.15 0.10
C ASN A 70 7.84 21.36 1.16
N ASP A 71 7.75 21.90 2.37
CA ASP A 71 7.10 21.25 3.51
C ASP A 71 5.59 21.02 3.33
N LYS A 72 4.95 21.74 2.40
CA LYS A 72 3.54 21.53 2.01
C LYS A 72 3.34 20.33 1.09
N ARG A 73 4.40 19.84 0.45
CA ARG A 73 4.34 18.65 -0.41
C ARG A 73 4.45 17.40 0.45
N LEU A 74 3.34 16.71 0.61
CA LEU A 74 3.22 15.52 1.44
C LEU A 74 3.25 14.25 0.59
N ALA A 75 3.83 13.20 1.16
CA ALA A 75 3.94 11.89 0.54
C ALA A 75 3.74 10.77 1.56
N ILE A 76 3.54 9.57 1.05
CA ILE A 76 3.70 8.33 1.81
C ILE A 76 4.95 7.63 1.28
N MET A 77 5.77 7.12 2.20
CA MET A 77 6.94 6.31 1.88
C MET A 77 6.78 4.91 2.43
N ARG A 78 7.07 3.90 1.60
CA ARG A 78 7.31 2.53 2.05
C ARG A 78 8.79 2.22 2.05
N VAL A 79 9.24 1.64 3.15
CA VAL A 79 10.61 1.15 3.32
C VAL A 79 10.56 -0.37 3.39
N TYR A 80 11.20 -1.03 2.45
CA TYR A 80 11.46 -2.47 2.50
C TYR A 80 12.87 -2.67 3.00
N LYS A 81 13.04 -3.35 4.12
CA LYS A 81 14.33 -3.58 4.74
C LYS A 81 14.52 -5.07 4.97
N GLN A 82 15.62 -5.62 4.48
CA GLN A 82 15.99 -6.98 4.79
C GLN A 82 16.32 -7.13 6.28
N ILE A 83 15.69 -8.13 6.89
CA ILE A 83 15.94 -8.52 8.26
C ILE A 83 16.58 -9.91 8.30
N PRO A 84 17.27 -10.25 9.40
CA PRO A 84 17.85 -11.58 9.54
C PRO A 84 16.76 -12.65 9.50
N PHE A 85 17.13 -13.86 9.08
CA PHE A 85 16.26 -15.02 9.26
C PHE A 85 15.95 -15.21 10.75
N ALA A 86 14.72 -15.63 11.04
CA ALA A 86 14.30 -15.88 12.42
C ALA A 86 15.20 -16.96 13.03
N GLY A 87 15.81 -16.63 14.17
CA GLY A 87 16.81 -17.45 14.88
C GLY A 87 18.28 -17.06 14.60
N SER A 88 18.53 -16.14 13.67
CA SER A 88 19.88 -15.67 13.32
C SER A 88 20.15 -14.21 13.69
N GLU A 89 19.24 -13.57 14.42
CA GLU A 89 19.28 -12.14 14.75
C GLU A 89 20.58 -11.77 15.48
N TYR A 90 21.09 -12.69 16.32
CA TYR A 90 22.27 -12.50 17.16
C TYR A 90 23.54 -13.14 16.60
N TYR A 91 23.52 -13.66 15.37
CA TYR A 91 24.72 -14.21 14.74
C TYR A 91 25.76 -13.11 14.46
N ASP A 92 26.98 -13.49 14.09
CA ASP A 92 27.98 -12.49 13.71
C ASP A 92 27.52 -11.70 12.46
N PRO A 93 27.89 -10.40 12.33
CA PRO A 93 27.48 -9.59 11.18
C PRO A 93 27.84 -10.21 9.82
N GLU A 94 28.98 -10.90 9.70
CA GLU A 94 29.37 -11.60 8.47
C GLU A 94 28.46 -12.82 8.18
N ASP A 95 28.00 -13.55 9.20
CA ASP A 95 27.02 -14.63 9.00
C ASP A 95 25.67 -14.08 8.54
N ARG A 96 25.24 -12.94 9.08
CA ARG A 96 24.00 -12.27 8.61
C ARG A 96 24.17 -11.69 7.21
N LYS A 97 25.34 -11.17 6.87
CA LYS A 97 25.66 -10.69 5.51
C LYS A 97 25.56 -11.80 4.47
N ASN A 98 25.90 -13.04 4.83
CA ASN A 98 25.70 -14.21 3.95
C ASN A 98 24.22 -14.45 3.58
N GLN A 99 23.27 -13.84 4.30
CA GLN A 99 21.84 -13.89 4.00
C GLN A 99 21.42 -12.79 3.02
N ALA A 100 22.27 -11.79 2.75
CA ALA A 100 21.95 -10.63 1.94
C ALA A 100 21.50 -11.03 0.53
N VAL A 101 20.38 -10.45 0.09
CA VAL A 101 19.94 -10.54 -1.30
C VAL A 101 20.17 -9.22 -2.02
N ALA A 102 20.41 -9.29 -3.32
CA ALA A 102 20.51 -8.09 -4.14
C ALA A 102 19.21 -7.27 -4.07
N PRO A 103 19.29 -5.93 -4.16
CA PRO A 103 18.11 -5.08 -4.29
C PRO A 103 17.27 -5.49 -5.50
N TYR A 104 15.95 -5.51 -5.34
CA TYR A 104 15.00 -5.96 -6.36
C TYR A 104 13.76 -5.07 -6.38
N GLU A 105 13.04 -5.08 -7.50
CA GLU A 105 11.77 -4.38 -7.62
C GLU A 105 10.62 -5.28 -7.12
N PRO A 106 9.92 -4.93 -6.03
CA PRO A 106 8.73 -5.68 -5.63
C PRO A 106 7.58 -5.39 -6.60
N LYS A 107 6.61 -6.32 -6.64
CA LYS A 107 5.41 -6.19 -7.49
C LYS A 107 4.64 -4.88 -7.26
N GLU A 108 4.69 -4.32 -6.05
CA GLU A 108 4.10 -3.01 -5.77
C GLU A 108 4.74 -1.89 -6.61
N LEU A 109 6.07 -1.84 -6.69
CA LEU A 109 6.76 -0.86 -7.53
C LEU A 109 6.42 -1.08 -9.00
N THR A 110 6.37 -2.33 -9.47
CA THR A 110 5.93 -2.66 -10.83
C THR A 110 4.52 -2.12 -11.12
N ALA A 111 3.59 -2.28 -10.19
CA ALA A 111 2.22 -1.77 -10.32
C ALA A 111 2.18 -0.24 -10.36
N LEU A 112 2.86 0.43 -9.43
CA LEU A 112 2.92 1.90 -9.37
C LEU A 112 3.55 2.52 -10.62
N LYS A 113 4.60 1.90 -11.19
CA LYS A 113 5.17 2.31 -12.48
C LYS A 113 4.13 2.17 -13.59
N ALA A 114 3.41 1.05 -13.65
CA ALA A 114 2.38 0.82 -14.67
C ALA A 114 1.23 1.85 -14.59
N PHE A 115 0.75 2.15 -13.38
CA PHE A 115 -0.29 3.18 -13.17
C PHE A 115 0.17 4.56 -13.66
N LYS A 116 1.39 4.96 -13.28
CA LYS A 116 1.97 6.24 -13.70
C LYS A 116 2.14 6.33 -15.21
N THR A 117 2.64 5.27 -15.84
CA THR A 117 2.79 5.19 -17.31
C THR A 117 1.46 5.26 -18.03
N ALA A 118 0.41 4.64 -17.47
CA ALA A 118 -0.94 4.68 -18.03
C ALA A 118 -1.68 6.01 -17.78
N GLY A 119 -1.10 6.96 -17.04
CA GLY A 119 -1.79 8.19 -16.63
C GLY A 119 -2.99 7.91 -15.71
N CYS A 120 -2.94 6.82 -14.94
CA CYS A 120 -4.06 6.37 -14.11
C CYS A 120 -4.23 7.27 -12.88
N HIS A 121 -5.36 7.97 -12.80
CA HIS A 121 -5.72 8.83 -11.66
C HIS A 121 -6.48 8.08 -10.55
N ALA A 122 -6.78 6.79 -10.74
CA ALA A 122 -7.47 5.96 -9.77
C ALA A 122 -6.66 5.71 -8.49
N VAL A 123 -5.35 5.94 -8.52
CA VAL A 123 -4.42 5.63 -7.44
C VAL A 123 -3.54 6.84 -7.14
N PRO A 124 -2.97 6.95 -5.92
CA PRO A 124 -1.97 7.97 -5.63
C PRO A 124 -0.75 7.85 -6.54
N GLU A 125 -0.25 8.99 -7.00
CA GLU A 125 0.82 9.06 -7.98
C GLU A 125 2.17 8.60 -7.42
N LEU A 126 2.88 7.72 -8.14
CA LEU A 126 4.29 7.41 -7.87
C LEU A 126 5.16 8.66 -8.08
N LEU A 127 5.90 9.06 -7.04
CA LEU A 127 6.79 10.22 -7.08
C LEU A 127 8.24 9.80 -7.34
N GLY A 128 8.68 8.70 -6.74
CA GLY A 128 10.04 8.21 -6.91
C GLY A 128 10.35 6.98 -6.07
N TYR A 129 11.52 6.40 -6.31
CA TYR A 129 12.00 5.25 -5.54
C TYR A 129 13.53 5.19 -5.54
N GLN A 130 14.08 4.40 -4.63
CA GLN A 130 15.51 4.10 -4.56
C GLN A 130 15.69 2.65 -4.17
N LEU A 131 16.45 1.91 -4.98
CA LEU A 131 17.00 0.61 -4.60
C LEU A 131 18.40 0.83 -4.02
N ALA A 132 18.68 0.23 -2.87
CA ALA A 132 19.91 0.41 -2.14
C ALA A 132 20.31 -0.88 -1.41
N LYS A 133 21.56 -0.91 -0.96
CA LYS A 133 22.05 -1.92 -0.03
C LYS A 133 22.14 -1.35 1.38
N GLN A 134 21.93 -2.21 2.36
CA GLN A 134 22.13 -1.88 3.76
C GLN A 134 23.62 -1.73 4.10
N ASN A 135 23.93 -0.78 4.98
CA ASN A 135 25.31 -0.56 5.44
C ASN A 135 25.83 -1.71 6.31
N MET A 136 27.14 -1.71 6.58
CA MET A 136 27.82 -2.76 7.34
C MET A 136 27.36 -2.90 8.81
N MET A 137 26.70 -1.89 9.37
CA MET A 137 26.19 -1.90 10.74
C MET A 137 24.71 -2.28 10.83
N ALA A 138 24.07 -2.57 9.69
CA ALA A 138 22.68 -2.95 9.64
C ALA A 138 22.46 -4.40 10.11
N ASN A 139 21.20 -4.77 10.36
CA ASN A 139 20.85 -6.13 10.80
C ASN A 139 21.26 -7.18 9.77
N VAL A 140 21.15 -6.85 8.48
CA VAL A 140 21.70 -7.65 7.39
C VAL A 140 22.63 -6.73 6.60
N PRO A 141 23.94 -6.75 6.85
CA PRO A 141 24.92 -6.02 6.05
C PRO A 141 24.80 -6.38 4.57
N GLU A 142 24.92 -5.40 3.67
CA GLU A 142 24.74 -5.56 2.22
C GLU A 142 23.34 -6.05 1.77
N GLY A 143 22.42 -6.29 2.71
CA GLY A 143 21.06 -6.74 2.43
C GLY A 143 20.23 -5.72 1.65
N CYS A 144 19.13 -6.15 1.04
CA CYS A 144 18.31 -5.27 0.24
C CYS A 144 17.59 -4.21 1.08
N LEU A 145 17.56 -2.98 0.55
CA LEU A 145 16.85 -1.84 1.10
C LEU A 145 16.19 -1.09 -0.04
N MET A 146 14.89 -0.82 0.07
CA MET A 146 14.18 0.00 -0.90
C MET A 146 13.37 1.08 -0.21
N TYR A 147 13.39 2.27 -0.82
CA TYR A 147 12.49 3.36 -0.51
C TYR A 147 11.56 3.58 -1.70
N LEU A 148 10.27 3.67 -1.44
CA LEU A 148 9.23 3.86 -2.44
C LEU A 148 8.34 5.01 -1.99
N VAL A 149 8.20 6.06 -2.79
CA VAL A 149 7.50 7.29 -2.41
C VAL A 149 6.38 7.59 -3.40
N TRP A 150 5.17 7.78 -2.89
CA TRP A 150 4.02 8.21 -3.67
C TRP A 150 3.26 9.33 -2.96
N GLN A 151 2.44 10.04 -3.72
CA GLN A 151 1.70 11.21 -3.25
C GLN A 151 0.80 10.87 -2.05
N LYS A 152 0.75 11.75 -1.04
CA LYS A 152 -0.37 11.76 -0.08
C LYS A 152 -1.49 12.58 -0.70
N VAL A 153 -2.55 11.91 -1.12
CA VAL A 153 -3.77 12.55 -1.65
C VAL A 153 -4.68 13.03 -0.50
N PRO A 154 -5.59 13.98 -0.75
CA PRO A 154 -6.63 14.36 0.20
C PRO A 154 -7.51 13.16 0.59
N GLY A 155 -8.14 13.27 1.75
CA GLY A 155 -8.96 12.20 2.31
C GLY A 155 -8.17 11.19 3.13
N GLU A 156 -8.93 10.29 3.75
CA GLU A 156 -8.43 9.23 4.63
C GLU A 156 -9.00 7.88 4.18
N SER A 157 -8.48 6.79 4.73
CA SER A 157 -9.06 5.46 4.50
C SER A 157 -10.56 5.50 4.87
N LEU A 158 -11.42 5.07 3.96
CA LEU A 158 -12.86 5.05 4.17
C LEU A 158 -13.16 4.10 5.34
N ASP A 159 -13.66 4.68 6.42
CA ASP A 159 -14.13 3.91 7.56
C ASP A 159 -15.50 3.29 7.24
N GLU A 160 -15.67 2.04 7.66
CA GLU A 160 -16.90 1.29 7.39
C GLU A 160 -18.09 1.83 8.19
N GLU A 161 -17.89 2.24 9.44
CA GLU A 161 -18.95 2.84 10.25
C GLU A 161 -19.38 4.19 9.68
N ASP A 162 -18.41 5.03 9.30
CA ASP A 162 -18.70 6.33 8.67
C ASP A 162 -19.44 6.17 7.33
N PHE A 163 -19.02 5.21 6.50
CA PHE A 163 -19.72 4.90 5.26
C PHE A 163 -21.18 4.52 5.52
N TRP A 164 -21.43 3.56 6.41
CA TRP A 164 -22.79 3.09 6.71
C TRP A 164 -23.62 4.10 7.50
N ALA A 165 -23.01 5.03 8.23
CA ALA A 165 -23.71 6.12 8.91
C ALA A 165 -24.15 7.24 7.95
N ALA A 166 -23.54 7.33 6.78
CA ALA A 166 -23.88 8.35 5.79
C ALA A 166 -25.27 8.10 5.15
N PRO A 167 -25.98 9.17 4.73
CA PRO A 167 -27.26 9.05 4.03
C PRO A 167 -27.13 8.17 2.78
N LEU A 168 -28.20 7.46 2.41
CA LEU A 168 -28.24 6.58 1.24
C LEU A 168 -27.72 7.27 -0.03
N ALA A 169 -28.15 8.51 -0.29
CA ALA A 169 -27.70 9.28 -1.45
C ALA A 169 -26.17 9.49 -1.48
N THR A 170 -25.54 9.67 -0.32
CA THR A 170 -24.07 9.78 -0.21
C THR A 170 -23.40 8.42 -0.41
N ARG A 171 -23.96 7.35 0.17
CA ARG A 171 -23.47 5.98 -0.04
C ARG A 171 -23.53 5.58 -1.51
N ASP A 172 -24.60 5.96 -2.22
CA ASP A 172 -24.77 5.71 -3.65
C ASP A 172 -23.80 6.52 -4.50
N LEU A 173 -23.50 7.76 -4.13
CA LEU A 173 -22.45 8.56 -4.77
C LEU A 173 -21.08 7.89 -4.64
N ILE A 174 -20.73 7.43 -3.43
CA ILE A 174 -19.48 6.70 -3.16
C ILE A 174 -19.42 5.42 -4.00
N ARG A 175 -20.50 4.64 -4.08
CA ARG A 175 -20.57 3.42 -4.90
C ARG A 175 -20.39 3.73 -6.40
N ALA A 176 -21.05 4.75 -6.91
CA ALA A 176 -20.93 5.16 -8.30
C ALA A 176 -19.48 5.55 -8.65
N GLN A 177 -18.83 6.32 -7.77
CA GLN A 177 -17.44 6.72 -7.94
C GLN A 177 -16.49 5.53 -7.85
N PHE A 178 -16.67 4.66 -6.85
CA PHE A 178 -15.89 3.44 -6.68
C PHE A 178 -15.96 2.57 -7.95
N ARG A 179 -17.16 2.35 -8.47
CA ARG A 179 -17.35 1.62 -9.73
C ARG A 179 -16.59 2.27 -10.89
N SER A 180 -16.73 3.58 -11.07
CA SER A 180 -16.05 4.30 -12.15
C SER A 180 -14.52 4.16 -12.06
N ILE A 181 -13.96 4.36 -10.88
CA ILE A 181 -12.51 4.28 -10.65
C ILE A 181 -12.00 2.84 -10.85
N TYR A 182 -12.68 1.85 -10.29
CA TYR A 182 -12.26 0.45 -10.43
C TYR A 182 -12.43 -0.04 -11.87
N GLN A 183 -13.47 0.38 -12.58
CA GLN A 183 -13.65 0.09 -14.00
C GLN A 183 -12.46 0.62 -14.82
N SER A 184 -11.94 1.81 -14.51
CA SER A 184 -10.75 2.32 -15.19
C SER A 184 -9.50 1.44 -15.01
N LEU A 185 -9.40 0.71 -13.88
CA LEU A 185 -8.32 -0.26 -13.66
C LEU A 185 -8.55 -1.53 -14.50
N ILE A 186 -9.79 -1.98 -14.64
CA ILE A 186 -10.19 -3.12 -15.49
C ILE A 186 -9.91 -2.81 -16.96
N ASP A 187 -10.42 -1.68 -17.45
CA ASP A 187 -10.32 -1.29 -18.86
C ASP A 187 -8.86 -1.17 -19.32
N ALA A 188 -7.98 -0.73 -18.43
CA ALA A 188 -6.55 -0.61 -18.71
C ALA A 188 -5.75 -1.88 -18.37
N SER A 189 -6.40 -2.97 -17.93
CA SER A 189 -5.78 -4.23 -17.50
C SER A 189 -4.63 -4.02 -16.50
N LEU A 190 -4.86 -3.11 -15.54
CA LEU A 190 -3.90 -2.70 -14.54
C LEU A 190 -3.94 -3.62 -13.31
N TYR A 191 -3.38 -3.16 -12.20
CA TYR A 191 -3.29 -3.92 -10.97
C TYR A 191 -4.37 -3.51 -9.96
N VAL A 192 -4.77 -4.44 -9.11
CA VAL A 192 -5.68 -4.23 -7.97
C VAL A 192 -5.05 -4.73 -6.68
N PRO A 193 -5.41 -4.17 -5.51
CA PRO A 193 -4.90 -4.67 -4.25
C PRO A 193 -5.43 -6.09 -3.99
N MET A 194 -4.56 -7.00 -3.55
CA MET A 194 -4.97 -8.37 -3.20
C MET A 194 -5.87 -8.38 -1.96
N SER A 195 -5.53 -7.56 -0.95
CA SER A 195 -6.41 -7.32 0.18
C SER A 195 -7.47 -6.29 -0.20
N CYS A 196 -8.73 -6.59 0.07
CA CYS A 196 -9.86 -5.70 -0.20
C CYS A 196 -10.44 -5.09 1.08
N GLY A 197 -11.54 -4.36 0.95
CA GLY A 197 -12.26 -3.71 2.05
C GLY A 197 -12.21 -2.18 1.99
N THR A 198 -13.09 -1.52 2.73
CA THR A 198 -13.26 -0.05 2.78
C THR A 198 -11.94 0.67 3.06
N THR A 199 -11.10 0.11 3.92
CA THR A 199 -9.76 0.66 4.26
C THR A 199 -8.79 0.81 3.08
N LYS A 200 -9.09 0.20 1.92
CA LYS A 200 -8.32 0.31 0.67
C LYS A 200 -8.80 1.44 -0.22
N ILE A 201 -9.92 2.07 0.12
CA ILE A 201 -10.46 3.26 -0.53
C ILE A 201 -10.00 4.46 0.28
N ILE A 202 -9.35 5.42 -0.35
CA ILE A 202 -9.11 6.75 0.22
C ILE A 202 -10.26 7.62 -0.26
N TYR A 203 -10.98 8.27 0.67
CA TYR A 203 -12.11 9.12 0.35
C TYR A 203 -11.98 10.47 1.05
N ASP A 204 -12.15 11.55 0.29
CA ASP A 204 -12.26 12.90 0.81
C ASP A 204 -13.72 13.35 0.82
N TRP A 205 -14.35 13.27 1.98
CA TRP A 205 -15.73 13.69 2.20
C TRP A 205 -16.03 15.16 1.82
N LYS A 206 -15.01 16.03 1.75
CA LYS A 206 -15.21 17.44 1.40
C LYS A 206 -15.31 17.66 -0.10
N THR A 207 -14.48 16.94 -0.87
CA THR A 207 -14.36 17.12 -2.33
C THR A 207 -15.00 15.99 -3.12
N ASN A 208 -15.43 14.93 -2.44
CA ASN A 208 -15.84 13.66 -3.02
C ASN A 208 -14.75 13.07 -3.93
N HIS A 209 -13.47 13.32 -3.64
CA HIS A 209 -12.38 12.69 -4.38
C HIS A 209 -12.08 11.30 -3.79
N MET A 210 -11.70 10.36 -4.66
CA MET A 210 -11.47 8.98 -4.28
C MET A 210 -10.24 8.42 -4.98
N ASN A 211 -9.49 7.58 -4.26
CA ASN A 211 -8.41 6.79 -4.82
C ASN A 211 -8.40 5.38 -4.22
N ILE A 212 -7.87 4.40 -4.95
CA ILE A 212 -7.58 3.06 -4.45
C ILE A 212 -6.15 3.03 -3.89
N SER A 213 -5.95 2.25 -2.83
CA SER A 213 -4.69 2.10 -2.11
C SER A 213 -4.46 0.65 -1.68
N GLY A 214 -3.33 0.39 -1.00
CA GLY A 214 -3.06 -0.93 -0.41
C GLY A 214 -2.38 -1.94 -1.34
N PHE A 215 -1.58 -1.47 -2.28
CA PHE A 215 -0.87 -2.28 -3.28
C PHE A 215 0.37 -3.04 -2.76
N LEU A 216 0.49 -3.25 -1.45
CA LEU A 216 1.61 -4.04 -0.87
C LEU A 216 1.66 -5.44 -1.48
N GLN A 217 0.48 -6.02 -1.70
CA GLN A 217 0.26 -7.21 -2.51
C GLN A 217 -0.71 -6.84 -3.61
N VAL A 218 -0.37 -7.21 -4.84
CA VAL A 218 -1.14 -6.86 -6.04
C VAL A 218 -1.50 -8.09 -6.85
N ILE A 219 -2.64 -7.99 -7.52
CA ILE A 219 -3.09 -8.90 -8.57
C ILE A 219 -3.12 -8.10 -9.87
N LYS A 220 -2.57 -8.65 -10.95
CA LYS A 220 -2.71 -8.06 -12.28
C LYS A 220 -4.05 -8.52 -12.84
N LEU A 221 -4.86 -7.59 -13.33
CA LEU A 221 -6.11 -7.91 -14.01
C LEU A 221 -5.81 -8.42 -15.42
N GLU A 222 -6.54 -9.47 -15.81
CA GLU A 222 -6.51 -9.98 -17.17
C GLU A 222 -7.45 -9.16 -18.07
N ALA A 223 -7.18 -9.15 -19.38
CA ALA A 223 -7.98 -8.38 -20.34
C ALA A 223 -9.44 -8.86 -20.46
N THR A 224 -9.75 -10.04 -19.93
CA THR A 224 -11.09 -10.64 -19.91
C THR A 224 -11.85 -10.37 -18.63
N GLU A 225 -11.25 -9.67 -17.66
CA GLU A 225 -11.92 -9.32 -16.41
C GLU A 225 -13.05 -8.33 -16.69
N GLU A 226 -14.21 -8.56 -16.07
CA GLU A 226 -15.38 -7.69 -16.19
C GLU A 226 -15.84 -7.22 -14.81
N TRP A 227 -16.50 -6.06 -14.78
CA TRP A 227 -17.09 -5.57 -13.56
C TRP A 227 -18.19 -6.50 -13.05
N THR A 228 -18.18 -6.73 -11.73
CA THR A 228 -19.26 -7.40 -11.02
C THR A 228 -19.61 -6.66 -9.74
N ASP A 229 -20.90 -6.56 -9.42
CA ASP A 229 -21.38 -5.94 -8.17
C ASP A 229 -20.88 -6.69 -6.91
N THR A 230 -20.33 -7.89 -7.05
CA THR A 230 -19.60 -8.56 -5.96
C THR A 230 -18.42 -7.72 -5.47
N LEU A 231 -17.84 -6.84 -6.29
CA LEU A 231 -16.81 -5.91 -5.86
C LEU A 231 -17.30 -4.93 -4.79
N PHE A 232 -18.58 -4.54 -4.81
CA PHE A 232 -19.13 -3.73 -3.72
C PHE A 232 -19.14 -4.50 -2.40
N VAL A 233 -19.43 -5.80 -2.44
CA VAL A 233 -19.40 -6.66 -1.25
C VAL A 233 -17.98 -6.82 -0.74
N ILE A 234 -17.05 -7.15 -1.62
CA ILE A 234 -15.63 -7.37 -1.31
C ILE A 234 -14.97 -6.12 -0.71
N PHE A 235 -15.45 -4.92 -1.08
CA PHE A 235 -15.00 -3.65 -0.54
C PHE A 235 -15.87 -3.11 0.62
N GLY A 236 -16.85 -3.87 1.12
CA GLY A 236 -17.69 -3.46 2.26
C GLY A 236 -18.68 -2.32 1.96
N LEU A 237 -18.89 -2.00 0.68
CA LEU A 237 -19.84 -0.97 0.23
C LEU A 237 -21.27 -1.50 0.11
N VAL A 238 -21.44 -2.83 0.15
CA VAL A 238 -22.71 -3.56 0.19
C VAL A 238 -22.51 -4.74 1.15
N SER A 239 -23.48 -5.03 2.01
CA SER A 239 -23.40 -6.21 2.89
C SER A 239 -24.02 -7.42 2.22
N ALA A 240 -23.35 -8.58 2.23
CA ALA A 240 -23.88 -9.79 1.61
C ALA A 240 -24.87 -10.55 2.50
N SER A 241 -24.83 -10.37 3.83
CA SER A 241 -25.79 -11.01 4.73
C SER A 241 -25.87 -10.39 6.12
N LYS A 242 -27.00 -10.62 6.81
CA LYS A 242 -27.16 -10.35 8.25
C LYS A 242 -26.13 -11.03 9.15
N THR A 243 -25.46 -12.08 8.67
CA THR A 243 -24.41 -12.77 9.42
C THR A 243 -23.11 -11.96 9.40
N GLU A 244 -22.81 -11.26 8.31
CA GLU A 244 -21.66 -10.35 8.23
C GLU A 244 -21.87 -9.10 9.09
N GLU A 245 -23.12 -8.62 9.21
CA GLU A 245 -23.52 -7.54 10.12
C GLU A 245 -23.30 -7.86 11.62
N ARG A 246 -22.84 -9.06 11.96
CA ARG A 246 -22.45 -9.41 13.34
C ARG A 246 -21.08 -8.87 13.71
N TYR A 247 -20.20 -8.63 12.73
CA TYR A 247 -18.86 -8.12 12.95
C TYR A 247 -18.81 -6.58 12.99
N PHE A 248 -19.79 -5.92 12.36
CA PHE A 248 -20.00 -4.48 12.42
C PHE A 248 -21.50 -4.19 12.26
N ARG A 249 -22.03 -3.27 13.06
CA ARG A 249 -23.48 -3.04 13.13
C ARG A 249 -23.90 -1.91 12.19
N ILE A 250 -24.53 -2.26 11.07
CA ILE A 250 -25.16 -1.27 10.18
C ILE A 250 -26.38 -0.66 10.88
N ARG A 251 -26.24 0.58 11.36
CA ARG A 251 -27.30 1.33 12.05
C ARG A 251 -28.19 2.13 11.10
N ALA A 252 -27.80 2.27 9.82
CA ALA A 252 -28.61 2.95 8.82
C ALA A 252 -30.00 2.32 8.71
N THR A 253 -31.02 3.16 8.79
CA THR A 253 -32.42 2.76 8.63
C THR A 253 -32.93 2.97 7.21
N ASP A 254 -32.19 3.73 6.41
CA ASP A 254 -32.47 4.06 5.00
C ASP A 254 -31.79 3.08 4.04
N THR A 255 -31.83 1.79 4.37
CA THR A 255 -31.25 0.71 3.55
C THR A 255 -32.33 -0.09 2.85
N TYR A 256 -32.00 -0.71 1.72
CA TYR A 256 -32.88 -1.66 1.02
C TYR A 256 -32.15 -2.96 0.71
N HIS A 257 -32.89 -4.02 0.37
CA HIS A 257 -32.30 -5.29 -0.06
C HIS A 257 -32.54 -5.48 -1.55
N ASP A 258 -31.53 -5.93 -2.28
CA ASP A 258 -31.70 -6.32 -3.68
C ASP A 258 -32.28 -7.74 -3.82
N LYS A 259 -32.47 -8.17 -5.07
CA LYS A 259 -32.99 -9.51 -5.40
C LYS A 259 -32.13 -10.67 -4.88
N ASN A 260 -30.87 -10.43 -4.57
CA ASN A 260 -29.93 -11.41 -4.04
C ASN A 260 -29.86 -11.36 -2.50
N GLY A 261 -30.69 -10.53 -1.86
CA GLY A 261 -30.70 -10.34 -0.41
C GLY A 261 -29.52 -9.52 0.11
N ARG A 262 -28.76 -8.85 -0.76
CA ARG A 262 -27.67 -7.96 -0.36
C ARG A 262 -28.24 -6.64 0.12
N ARG A 263 -27.70 -6.08 1.20
CA ARG A 263 -28.15 -4.82 1.79
C ARG A 263 -27.37 -3.65 1.21
N TRP A 264 -28.10 -2.68 0.68
CA TRP A 264 -27.62 -1.45 0.07
C TRP A 264 -27.99 -0.25 0.95
#